data_AF-A0A7Y9EVI3-F1
#
_entry.id   AF-A0A7Y9EVI3-F1
#
_cell.length_a   1.000
_cell.length_b   1.000
_cell.length_c   1.000
_cell.angle_alpha   90.00
_cell.angle_beta   90.00
_cell.angle_gamma   90.00
#
_symmetry.space_group_name_H-M   'P 1'
#
loop_
_entity.id
_entity.type
_entity.pdbx_description
1 polymer ?
#
loop_
_entity_poly.entity_id
_entity_poly.type
_entity_poly.pdbx_seq_one_letter_code
_entity_poly.pdbx_strand_id
1 'polypeptide(L)' 'MIPEPDDQKGHRKQRGSRGGRPVGLDVADYKNRNVIERRFCHVMRWRGLATPYDKHAIVYRVAVLIHAAIA' A
#
# COMPACT_ATOMS: atom_id res chain seq x y z
N MET A 1 4.65 -4.99 11.08
CA MET A 1 5.44 -5.67 10.03
C MET A 1 4.60 -6.85 9.58
N ILE A 2 4.24 -6.99 8.31
CA ILE A 2 3.70 -8.27 7.82
C ILE A 2 4.86 -8.93 7.07
N PRO A 3 5.77 -9.63 7.77
CA PRO A 3 6.66 -10.58 7.10
C PRO A 3 5.80 -11.61 6.37
N GLU A 4 6.42 -12.37 5.48
CA GLU A 4 5.75 -13.54 4.90
C GLU A 4 5.01 -14.32 6.01
N PRO A 5 3.69 -14.55 5.87
CA PRO A 5 2.92 -15.28 6.87
C PRO A 5 3.55 -16.63 7.16
N ASP A 6 3.47 -17.11 8.40
CA ASP A 6 4.15 -18.35 8.78
C ASP A 6 3.64 -19.57 8.00
N ASP A 7 2.35 -19.59 7.65
CA ASP A 7 1.77 -20.59 6.76
C ASP A 7 2.42 -20.57 5.37
N GLN A 8 2.72 -19.38 4.84
CA GLN A 8 3.37 -19.23 3.53
C GLN A 8 4.84 -19.65 3.58
N LYS A 9 5.55 -19.36 4.67
CA LYS A 9 6.89 -19.93 4.92
C LYS A 9 6.84 -21.45 4.98
N GLY A 10 5.82 -22.01 5.65
CA GLY A 10 5.59 -23.45 5.79
C GLY A 10 5.32 -24.11 4.44
N HIS A 11 4.36 -23.60 3.67
CA HIS A 11 4.04 -24.07 2.33
C HIS A 11 5.23 -23.97 1.38
N ARG A 12 6.00 -22.88 1.47
CA ARG A 12 7.23 -22.74 0.67
C ARG A 12 8.24 -23.84 1.03
N LYS A 13 8.51 -24.04 2.32
CA LYS A 13 9.42 -25.10 2.79
C LYS A 13 8.97 -26.48 2.32
N GLN A 14 7.67 -26.77 2.40
CA GLN A 14 7.09 -28.04 1.94
C GLN A 14 7.26 -28.26 0.43
N ARG A 15 7.23 -27.20 -0.39
CA ARG A 15 7.44 -27.29 -1.84
C ARG A 15 8.90 -27.49 -2.26
N GLY A 16 9.86 -27.42 -1.33
CA GLY A 16 11.28 -27.63 -1.60
C GLY A 16 11.81 -26.69 -2.69
N SER A 17 12.49 -27.23 -3.70
CA SER A 17 13.02 -26.47 -4.84
C SER A 17 11.95 -25.76 -5.67
N ARG A 18 10.69 -26.20 -5.61
CA ARG A 18 9.54 -25.56 -6.28
C ARG A 18 8.94 -24.41 -5.47
N GLY A 19 9.43 -24.17 -4.25
CA GLY A 19 8.93 -23.13 -3.34
C GLY A 19 9.27 -21.71 -3.76
N GLY A 20 10.26 -21.50 -4.63
CA GLY A 20 10.67 -20.17 -5.06
C GLY A 20 11.40 -19.36 -3.97
N ARG A 21 11.67 -18.09 -4.25
CA ARG A 21 12.49 -17.21 -3.41
C ARG A 21 11.65 -16.59 -2.26
N PRO A 22 12.21 -16.47 -1.04
CA PRO A 22 11.59 -15.69 0.03
C PRO A 22 11.36 -14.22 -0.33
N VAL A 23 10.32 -13.64 0.28
CA VAL A 23 10.04 -12.21 0.19
C VAL A 23 11.19 -11.43 0.83
N GLY A 24 11.86 -10.58 0.05
CA GLY A 24 12.85 -9.63 0.55
C GLY A 24 12.14 -8.46 1.21
N LEU A 25 12.05 -8.46 2.54
CA LEU A 25 11.54 -7.33 3.31
C LEU A 25 12.73 -6.60 3.93
N ASP A 26 13.01 -5.38 3.46
CA ASP A 26 13.94 -4.49 4.12
C ASP A 26 13.25 -3.80 5.31
N VAL A 27 13.76 -4.07 6.50
CA VAL A 27 13.23 -3.53 7.77
C VAL A 27 13.46 -2.03 7.87
N ALA A 28 14.59 -1.54 7.35
CA ALA A 28 14.96 -0.13 7.42
C ALA A 28 14.01 0.71 6.56
N ASP A 29 13.79 0.29 5.31
CA ASP A 29 12.86 0.94 4.38
C ASP A 29 11.40 0.85 4.88
N TYR A 30 11.01 -0.29 5.44
CA TYR A 30 9.62 -0.53 5.85
C TYR A 30 9.23 0.17 7.17
N LYS A 31 10.21 0.68 7.93
CA LYS A 31 9.98 1.27 9.27
C LYS A 31 8.90 2.36 9.28
N ASN A 32 8.85 3.16 8.21
CA ASN A 32 7.96 4.34 8.12
C ASN A 32 6.66 4.08 7.34
N ARG A 33 6.34 2.83 6.99
CA ARG A 33 5.14 2.51 6.20
C ARG A 33 3.84 3.03 6.81
N ASN A 34 3.69 2.93 8.13
CA ASN A 34 2.49 3.39 8.83
C ASN A 34 2.20 4.89 8.60
N VAL A 35 3.23 5.72 8.38
CA VAL A 35 3.04 7.15 8.08
C VAL A 35 2.35 7.33 6.72
N ILE A 36 2.84 6.62 5.70
CA ILE A 36 2.28 6.64 4.35
C ILE A 36 0.87 6.06 4.35
N GLU A 37 0.65 4.92 5.01
CA GLU A 37 -0.66 4.27 5.06
C GLU A 37 -1.70 5.13 5.75
N ARG A 38 -1.36 5.78 6.88
CA ARG A 38 -2.28 6.70 7.56
C ARG A 38 -2.65 7.88 6.67
N ARG A 39 -1.67 8.49 5.98
CA ARG A 39 -1.93 9.59 5.06
C ARG A 39 -2.81 9.13 3.89
N PHE A 40 -2.53 7.96 3.32
CA PHE A 40 -3.33 7.39 2.24
C PHE A 40 -4.77 7.09 2.69
N CYS A 41 -4.96 6.44 3.85
CA CYS A 41 -6.28 6.19 4.42
C CYS A 41 -7.04 7.50 4.73
N HIS A 42 -6.34 8.54 5.16
CA HIS A 42 -6.93 9.87 5.37
C HIS A 42 -7.42 10.48 4.06
N VAL A 43 -6.61 10.43 3.00
CA VAL A 43 -7.00 10.89 1.65
C VAL A 43 -8.21 10.11 1.14
N MET A 44 -8.19 8.77 1.28
CA MET A 44 -9.25 7.87 0.83
C MET A 44 -10.52 7.92 1.69
N ARG A 45 -10.53 8.69 2.79
CA ARG A 45 -11.78 9.03 3.48
C ARG A 45 -12.66 9.96 2.63
N TRP A 46 -12.05 10.72 1.72
CA TRP A 46 -12.75 11.64 0.84
C TRP A 46 -13.41 10.86 -0.31
N ARG A 47 -14.75 10.78 -0.32
CA ARG A 47 -15.50 9.97 -1.30
C ARG A 47 -15.16 10.30 -2.76
N GLY A 48 -14.94 11.57 -3.09
CA GLY A 48 -14.54 11.97 -4.45
C GLY A 48 -13.20 11.41 -4.91
N LEU A 49 -12.26 11.15 -3.98
CA LEU A 49 -10.97 10.52 -4.29
C LEU A 49 -11.03 8.99 -4.17
N ALA A 50 -11.86 8.46 -3.26
CA ALA A 50 -12.04 7.03 -3.03
C ALA A 50 -12.76 6.32 -4.19
N THR A 51 -13.71 7.02 -4.81
CA THR A 51 -14.50 6.51 -5.94
C THR A 51 -14.36 7.47 -7.11
N PRO A 52 -13.56 7.16 -8.15
CA PRO A 52 -13.36 8.04 -9.29
C PRO A 52 -14.59 7.99 -10.21
N TYR A 53 -15.63 8.74 -9.83
CA TYR A 53 -16.77 9.03 -10.69
C TYR A 53 -16.50 10.18 -11.66
N ASP A 54 -15.40 10.91 -11.44
CA ASP A 54 -14.98 12.00 -12.30
C ASP A 54 -14.52 11.49 -13.67
N LYS A 55 -15.20 11.97 -14.72
CA LYS A 55 -14.88 11.67 -16.12
C LYS A 55 -13.51 12.25 -16.54
N HIS A 56 -13.00 13.25 -15.82
CA HIS A 56 -11.82 14.02 -16.22
C HIS A 56 -10.68 13.83 -15.23
N ALA A 57 -9.52 13.36 -15.72
CA ALA A 57 -8.32 13.17 -14.91
C ALA A 57 -7.80 14.47 -14.25
N ILE A 58 -8.12 15.64 -14.82
CA ILE A 58 -7.75 16.94 -14.27
C ILE A 58 -8.42 17.18 -12.91
N VAL A 59 -9.70 16.83 -12.77
CA VAL A 59 -10.46 17.02 -11.52
C VAL A 59 -9.86 16.17 -10.41
N TYR A 60 -9.55 14.89 -10.70
CA TYR A 60 -8.86 14.01 -9.76
C TYR A 60 -7.50 14.58 -9.33
N ARG A 61 -6.69 15.06 -10.28
CA ARG A 61 -5.38 15.66 -9.97
C ARG A 61 -5.49 16.90 -9.09
N VAL A 62 -6.42 17.80 -9.39
CA VAL A 62 -6.66 19.01 -8.59
C VAL A 62 -7.12 18.64 -7.18
N ALA A 63 -8.02 17.66 -7.03
CA ALA A 63 -8.46 17.16 -5.73
C ALA A 63 -7.30 16.64 -4.87
N VAL A 64 -6.37 15.88 -5.47
CA VAL A 64 -5.16 15.41 -4.77
C VAL A 64 -4.27 16.59 -4.36
N LEU A 65 -4.06 17.57 -5.24
CA LEU A 65 -3.23 18.74 -4.95
C LEU A 65 -3.83 19.63 -3.85
N ILE A 66 -5.15 19.86 -3.88
CA ILE A 66 -5.86 20.61 -2.84
C ILE A 66 -5.73 19.89 -1.51
N HIS A 67 -5.93 18.56 -1.47
CA HIS A 67 -5.75 17.79 -0.25
C HIS A 67 -4.31 17.88 0.27
N ALA A 68 -3.31 17.82 -0.62
CA ALA A 68 -1.91 17.95 -0.24
C ALA A 68 -1.56 19.34 0.31
N ALA A 69 -2.21 20.40 -0.18
CA ALA A 69 -1.96 21.78 0.27
C ALA A 69 -2.58 22.09 1.64
N ILE A 70 -3.67 21.42 2.02
CA ILE A 70 -4.40 21.67 3.28
C ILE A 70 -3.95 20.74 4.41
N ALA A 71 -3.47 19.53 4.09
CA ALA A 71 -3.21 18.46 5.07
C ALA A 71 -1.74 18.31 5.48
#